data_AF-A0A843ECV7-F1
#
_entry.id   AF-A0A843ECV7-F1
#
_cell.length_a   1.000
_cell.length_b   1.000
_cell.length_c   1.000
_cell.angle_alpha   90.00
_cell.angle_beta   90.00
_cell.angle_gamma   90.00
#
_symmetry.space_group_name_H-M   'P 1'
#
loop_
_entity.id
_entity.type
_entity.pdbx_description
1 polymer ?
#
loop_
_entity_poly.entity_id
_entity_poly.type
_entity_poly.pdbx_seq_one_letter_code
_entity_poly.pdbx_strand_id
1 'polypeptide(L)'
;MFNSVLDIIFSIYIGISIYDGSKKSKILIVFLIPLASIAFLLFGESIIEYWDFIRIPALLYLMKVFYDKFKTFTTRHNLGKSIFLLFSVIFISFVITLFVENEDPLNALVMVSNAFTSNGYSITGESVLGKIDSIILVWSGYIISGAATATLSAAIVIRHFNRKLKSYDEKFENLENMIKGLKDD
;
A
#
# COMPACT_ATOMS: atom_id res chain seq x y z
N MET A 1 -0.58 -8.90 23.22
CA MET A 1 -1.49 -9.86 22.56
C MET A 1 -1.95 -9.39 21.19
N PHE A 2 -2.69 -8.27 21.07
CA PHE A 2 -3.14 -7.74 19.76
C PHE A 2 -2.00 -7.58 18.73
N ASN A 3 -0.89 -6.95 19.13
CA ASN A 3 0.27 -6.76 18.26
C ASN A 3 0.88 -8.09 17.77
N SER A 4 0.96 -9.10 18.63
CA SER A 4 1.49 -10.43 18.29
C SER A 4 0.58 -11.15 17.29
N VAL A 5 -0.74 -11.01 17.41
CA VAL A 5 -1.71 -11.55 16.45
C VAL A 5 -1.56 -10.86 15.10
N LEU A 6 -1.46 -9.53 15.06
CA LEU A 6 -1.22 -8.79 13.82
C LEU A 6 0.08 -9.22 13.14
N ASP A 7 1.16 -9.35 13.90
CA ASP A 7 2.46 -9.75 13.38
C ASP A 7 2.44 -11.14 12.72
N ILE A 8 1.69 -12.09 13.30
CA ILE A 8 1.44 -13.41 12.71
C ILE A 8 0.66 -13.28 11.40
N ILE A 9 -0.45 -12.55 11.42
CA ILE A 9 -1.30 -12.37 10.23
C ILE A 9 -0.52 -11.73 9.08
N PHE A 10 0.23 -10.66 9.36
CA PHE A 10 1.04 -9.98 8.36
C PHE A 10 2.15 -10.88 7.80
N SER A 11 2.83 -11.65 8.65
CA SER A 11 3.89 -12.56 8.21
C SER A 11 3.35 -13.64 7.27
N ILE A 12 2.19 -14.21 7.59
CA ILE A 12 1.51 -15.19 6.74
C ILE A 12 1.09 -14.54 5.41
N TYR A 13 0.44 -13.38 5.47
CA TYR A 13 -0.01 -12.67 4.28
C TYR A 13 1.16 -12.33 3.34
N ILE A 14 2.25 -11.81 3.89
CA ILE A 14 3.46 -11.49 3.13
C ILE A 14 4.06 -12.76 2.54
N GLY A 15 4.21 -13.82 3.34
CA GLY A 15 4.73 -15.11 2.91
C GLY A 15 3.96 -15.70 1.71
N ILE A 16 2.62 -15.70 1.78
CA ILE A 16 1.76 -16.14 0.68
C ILE A 16 1.93 -15.23 -0.55
N SER A 17 2.00 -13.91 -0.34
CA SER A 17 2.08 -12.93 -1.42
C SER A 17 3.39 -12.95 -2.21
N ILE A 18 4.47 -13.44 -1.60
CA ILE A 18 5.80 -13.56 -2.23
C ILE A 18 6.14 -14.97 -2.71
N TYR A 19 5.36 -15.99 -2.32
CA TYR A 19 5.65 -17.36 -2.66
C TYR A 19 5.44 -17.63 -4.15
N ASP A 20 6.53 -17.93 -4.85
CA ASP A 20 6.56 -18.29 -6.26
C ASP A 20 7.08 -19.73 -6.51
N GLY A 21 7.30 -20.49 -5.44
CA GLY A 21 7.87 -21.85 -5.49
C GLY A 21 9.39 -21.92 -5.66
N SER A 22 10.07 -20.78 -5.90
CA SER A 22 11.53 -20.73 -6.04
C SER A 22 12.27 -21.05 -4.73
N LYS A 23 13.53 -21.49 -4.82
CA LYS A 23 14.38 -21.68 -3.63
C LYS A 23 14.51 -20.39 -2.81
N LYS A 24 14.53 -19.23 -3.48
CA LYS A 24 14.64 -17.91 -2.85
C LYS A 24 13.41 -17.56 -2.02
N SER A 25 12.20 -17.77 -2.55
CA SER A 25 10.96 -17.49 -1.79
C SER A 25 10.77 -18.46 -0.63
N LYS A 26 11.15 -19.73 -0.80
CA LYS A 26 11.17 -20.73 0.28
C LYS A 26 12.06 -20.30 1.45
N ILE A 27 13.29 -19.86 1.16
CA ILE A 27 14.23 -19.37 2.18
C ILE A 27 13.68 -18.12 2.88
N LEU A 28 13.14 -17.16 2.12
CA LEU A 28 12.55 -15.95 2.68
C LEU A 28 11.39 -16.21 3.64
N ILE A 29 10.52 -17.18 3.33
CA ILE A 29 9.38 -17.54 4.19
C ILE A 29 9.85 -18.07 5.54
N VAL A 30 10.93 -18.84 5.59
CA VAL A 30 11.50 -19.32 6.86
C VAL A 30 11.85 -18.13 7.75
N PHE A 31 12.54 -17.13 7.20
CA PHE A 31 12.93 -15.93 7.94
C PHE A 31 11.77 -15.00 8.31
N LEU A 32 10.61 -15.14 7.65
CA LEU A 32 9.40 -14.37 7.95
C LEU A 32 8.63 -14.92 9.15
N ILE A 33 8.90 -16.15 9.60
CA ILE A 33 8.16 -16.77 10.71
C ILE A 33 8.31 -15.89 11.96
N PRO A 34 7.22 -15.36 12.52
CA PRO A 34 7.26 -14.46 13.67
C PRO A 34 7.34 -15.26 14.98
N LEU A 35 8.48 -15.93 15.20
CA LEU A 35 8.67 -16.86 16.33
C LEU A 35 8.44 -16.19 17.69
N ALA A 36 8.91 -14.94 17.87
CA ALA A 36 8.69 -14.18 19.10
C ALA A 36 7.20 -13.95 19.38
N SER A 37 6.42 -13.56 18.35
CA SER A 37 4.98 -13.35 18.48
C SER A 37 4.20 -14.64 18.73
N ILE A 38 4.64 -15.76 18.13
CA ILE A 38 4.06 -17.09 18.36
C ILE A 38 4.36 -17.56 19.79
N ALA A 39 5.60 -17.43 20.24
CA ALA A 39 6.04 -17.80 21.58
C ALA A 39 5.30 -17.00 22.66
N PHE A 40 5.17 -15.67 22.46
CA PHE A 40 4.41 -14.81 23.36
C PHE A 40 2.94 -15.22 23.47
N LEU A 41 2.31 -15.64 22.37
CA LEU A 41 0.91 -16.08 22.38
C LEU A 41 0.69 -17.44 23.04
N LEU A 42 1.65 -18.36 22.92
CA LEU A 42 1.53 -19.73 23.43
C LEU A 42 1.99 -19.86 24.89
N PHE A 43 3.02 -19.12 25.27
CA PHE A 43 3.70 -19.30 26.55
C PHE A 43 3.67 -18.05 27.45
N GLY A 44 3.13 -16.92 26.95
CA GLY A 44 3.08 -15.66 27.71
C GLY A 44 4.45 -14.97 27.86
N GLU A 45 5.52 -15.59 27.36
CA GLU A 45 6.89 -15.09 27.44
C GLU A 45 7.43 -14.80 26.04
N SER A 46 8.13 -13.68 25.88
CA SER A 46 8.85 -13.33 24.65
C SER A 46 10.20 -14.03 24.63
N ILE A 47 10.21 -15.36 24.60
CA ILE A 47 11.45 -16.11 24.45
C ILE A 47 11.84 -16.05 22.96
N ILE A 48 13.04 -15.52 22.70
CA ILE A 48 13.78 -15.40 21.43
C ILE A 48 13.82 -13.97 20.86
N GLU A 49 14.67 -13.13 21.46
CA GLU A 49 15.11 -11.83 20.88
C GLU A 49 16.05 -12.03 19.68
N TYR A 50 16.80 -13.14 19.63
CA TYR A 50 17.81 -13.38 18.58
C TYR A 50 17.22 -13.62 17.18
N TRP A 51 16.00 -14.15 17.10
CA TRP A 51 15.34 -14.37 15.82
C TRP A 51 14.88 -13.07 15.16
N ASP A 52 14.53 -12.07 15.96
CA ASP A 52 14.15 -10.75 15.45
C ASP A 52 15.31 -10.08 14.72
N PHE A 53 16.56 -10.28 15.17
CA PHE A 53 17.75 -9.80 14.46
C PHE A 53 17.93 -10.43 13.07
N ILE A 54 17.51 -11.67 12.88
CA ILE A 54 17.56 -12.37 11.58
C ILE A 54 16.37 -11.96 10.70
N ARG A 55 15.22 -11.71 11.34
CA ARG A 55 13.98 -11.32 10.66
C ARG A 55 14.03 -9.87 10.13
N ILE A 56 14.71 -8.96 10.82
CA ILE A 56 14.87 -7.55 10.39
C ILE A 56 15.43 -7.44 8.96
N PRO A 57 16.57 -8.07 8.59
CA PRO A 57 17.08 -8.08 7.22
C PRO A 57 16.07 -8.61 6.18
N ALA A 58 15.32 -9.66 6.52
CA ALA A 58 14.29 -10.21 5.64
C ALA A 58 13.14 -9.22 5.43
N LEU A 59 12.69 -8.56 6.50
CA LEU A 59 11.67 -7.51 6.44
C LEU A 59 12.15 -6.29 5.63
N LEU A 60 13.40 -5.86 5.80
CA LEU A 60 14.00 -4.78 5.00
C LEU A 60 14.08 -5.13 3.52
N TYR A 61 14.48 -6.36 3.19
CA TYR A 61 14.47 -6.86 1.82
C TYR A 61 13.05 -6.83 1.22
N LEU A 62 12.04 -7.27 1.98
CA LEU A 62 10.65 -7.24 1.53
C LEU A 62 10.13 -5.82 1.34
N MET A 63 10.46 -4.91 2.27
CA MET A 63 10.12 -3.50 2.15
C MET A 63 10.64 -2.94 0.82
N LYS A 64 11.88 -3.26 0.45
CA LYS A 64 12.44 -2.91 -0.86
C LYS A 64 11.65 -3.52 -2.02
N VAL A 65 11.34 -4.82 -1.98
CA VAL A 65 10.57 -5.49 -3.03
C VAL A 65 9.18 -4.86 -3.23
N PHE A 66 8.47 -4.55 -2.14
CA PHE A 66 7.17 -3.89 -2.22
C PHE A 66 7.29 -2.44 -2.68
N TYR A 67 8.32 -1.72 -2.26
CA TYR A 67 8.61 -0.37 -2.74
C TYR A 67 8.89 -0.35 -4.25
N ASP A 68 9.70 -1.28 -4.76
CA ASP A 68 10.00 -1.38 -6.20
C ASP A 68 8.73 -1.70 -7.01
N LYS A 69 7.84 -2.56 -6.49
CA LYS A 69 6.51 -2.81 -7.06
C LYS A 69 5.65 -1.55 -7.07
N PHE A 70 5.62 -0.81 -5.97
CA PHE A 70 4.90 0.47 -5.86
C PHE A 70 5.45 1.50 -6.85
N LYS A 71 6.77 1.68 -6.94
CA LYS A 71 7.42 2.58 -7.91
C LYS A 71 7.09 2.19 -9.35
N THR A 72 7.14 0.91 -9.67
CA THR A 72 6.78 0.41 -11.00
C THR A 72 5.32 0.69 -11.32
N PHE A 73 4.42 0.43 -10.37
CA PHE A 73 2.99 0.67 -10.53
C PHE A 73 2.67 2.16 -10.71
N THR A 74 3.23 3.02 -9.87
CA THR A 74 3.03 4.47 -9.93
C THR A 74 3.59 5.08 -11.22
N THR A 75 4.74 4.59 -11.69
CA THR A 75 5.34 5.02 -12.96
C THR A 75 4.49 4.58 -14.16
N ARG A 76 4.05 3.31 -14.19
CA ARG A 76 3.23 2.77 -15.29
C ARG A 76 1.87 3.45 -15.43
N HIS A 77 1.28 3.91 -14.33
CA HIS A 77 -0.04 4.53 -14.32
C HIS A 77 0.03 6.06 -14.17
N ASN A 78 1.21 6.68 -14.35
CA ASN A 78 1.42 8.13 -14.21
C ASN A 78 0.96 8.74 -12.87
N LEU A 79 0.81 7.93 -11.82
CA LEU A 79 0.42 8.38 -10.48
C LEU A 79 1.49 9.25 -9.82
N GLY A 80 2.73 9.25 -10.33
CA GLY A 80 3.79 10.12 -9.84
C GLY A 80 3.44 11.61 -9.90
N LYS A 81 2.71 12.05 -10.94
CA LYS A 81 2.22 13.43 -11.04
C LYS A 81 1.19 13.74 -9.95
N SER A 82 0.27 12.80 -9.68
CA SER A 82 -0.72 12.94 -8.61
C SER A 82 -0.07 12.99 -7.23
N ILE A 83 0.97 12.19 -6.98
CA ILE A 83 1.75 12.21 -5.72
C ILE A 83 2.46 13.56 -5.55
N PHE A 84 3.11 14.06 -6.61
CA PHE A 84 3.80 15.36 -6.56
C PHE A 84 2.82 16.53 -6.35
N LEU A 85 1.66 16.48 -7.01
CA LEU A 85 0.60 17.48 -6.84
C LEU A 85 0.02 17.43 -5.43
N LEU A 86 -0.22 16.23 -4.88
CA LEU A 86 -0.66 16.02 -3.50
C LEU A 86 0.35 16.60 -2.49
N PHE A 87 1.63 16.31 -2.67
CA PHE A 87 2.69 16.87 -1.84
C PHE A 87 2.72 18.41 -1.93
N SER A 88 2.58 18.96 -3.13
CA SER A 88 2.56 20.41 -3.34
C SER A 88 1.37 21.08 -2.65
N VAL A 89 0.18 20.50 -2.75
CA VAL A 89 -1.03 21.01 -2.09
C VAL A 89 -0.89 21.00 -0.57
N ILE A 90 -0.41 19.87 -0.01
CA ILE A 90 -0.17 19.75 1.45
C ILE A 90 0.90 20.75 1.90
N PHE A 91 1.99 20.89 1.15
CA PHE A 91 3.08 21.80 1.50
C PHE A 91 2.66 23.27 1.46
N ILE A 92 1.90 23.68 0.43
CA ILE A 92 1.38 25.06 0.33
C ILE A 92 0.42 25.34 1.49
N SER A 93 -0.51 24.43 1.78
CA SER A 93 -1.45 24.57 2.89
C SER A 93 -0.74 24.60 4.24
N PHE A 94 0.32 23.81 4.42
CA PHE A 94 1.18 23.88 5.61
C PHE A 94 1.78 25.27 5.82
N VAL A 95 2.35 25.86 4.76
CA VAL A 95 2.93 27.21 4.81
C VAL A 95 1.84 28.25 5.12
N ILE A 96 0.67 28.16 4.47
CA ILE A 96 -0.45 29.06 4.73
C ILE A 96 -0.89 28.96 6.18
N THR A 97 -1.13 27.75 6.68
CA THR A 97 -1.58 27.49 8.05
C THR A 97 -0.57 28.04 9.06
N LEU A 98 0.73 27.84 8.84
CA LEU A 98 1.79 28.34 9.71
C LEU A 98 1.76 29.87 9.87
N PHE A 99 1.54 30.61 8.78
CA PHE A 99 1.52 32.07 8.81
C PHE A 99 0.16 32.68 9.19
N VAL A 100 -0.93 32.05 8.76
CA VAL A 100 -2.29 32.58 8.92
C VAL A 100 -2.84 32.25 10.30
N GLU A 101 -2.55 31.05 10.82
CA GLU A 101 -2.99 30.63 12.16
C GLU A 101 -1.95 30.95 13.24
N ASN A 102 -0.74 31.43 12.85
CA ASN A 102 0.38 31.70 13.77
C ASN A 102 0.73 30.50 14.67
N GLU A 103 0.55 29.29 14.14
CA GLU A 103 0.84 28.05 14.83
C GLU A 103 2.29 27.63 14.64
N ASP A 104 2.81 26.85 15.59
CA ASP A 104 4.13 26.26 15.42
C ASP A 104 4.12 25.18 14.31
N PRO A 105 5.30 24.82 13.75
CA PRO A 105 5.39 23.88 12.64
C PRO A 105 4.74 22.51 12.92
N LEU A 106 4.79 22.02 14.15
CA LEU A 106 4.22 20.72 14.49
C LEU A 106 2.70 20.80 14.52
N ASN A 107 2.15 21.83 15.17
CA ASN A 107 0.71 22.06 15.19
C ASN A 107 0.14 22.29 13.79
N ALA A 108 0.78 23.14 12.98
CA ALA A 108 0.36 23.39 11.61
C ALA A 108 0.35 22.10 10.76
N LEU A 109 1.34 21.21 10.91
CA LEU A 109 1.34 19.89 10.26
C LEU A 109 0.18 19.01 10.71
N VAL A 110 -0.16 19.02 12.01
CA VAL A 110 -1.29 18.27 12.55
C VAL A 110 -2.61 18.83 12.00
N MET A 111 -2.77 20.15 11.94
CA MET A 111 -3.97 20.80 11.38
C MET A 111 -4.16 20.43 9.91
N VAL A 112 -3.12 20.61 9.07
CA VAL A 112 -3.15 20.26 7.65
C VAL A 112 -3.40 18.77 7.46
N SER A 113 -2.77 17.90 8.25
CA SER A 113 -3.00 16.45 8.16
C SER A 113 -4.44 16.08 8.48
N ASN A 114 -5.02 16.65 9.54
CA ASN A 114 -6.40 16.37 9.94
C ASN A 114 -7.42 16.89 8.93
N ALA A 115 -7.22 18.11 8.42
CA ALA A 115 -8.04 18.65 7.35
C ALA A 115 -7.92 17.81 6.07
N PHE A 116 -6.71 17.42 5.66
CA PHE A 116 -6.48 16.59 4.47
C PHE A 116 -7.14 15.20 4.58
N THR A 117 -7.10 14.56 5.76
CA THR A 117 -7.70 13.23 5.98
C THR A 117 -9.17 13.28 6.44
N SER A 118 -9.77 14.47 6.56
CA SER A 118 -11.12 14.66 7.10
C SER A 118 -11.33 14.10 8.52
N ASN A 119 -10.27 14.10 9.35
CA ASN A 119 -10.33 13.65 10.74
C ASN A 119 -10.74 14.82 11.67
N GLY A 120 -12.04 15.12 11.70
CA GLY A 120 -12.67 15.94 12.75
C GLY A 120 -12.73 17.45 12.50
N TYR A 121 -13.89 18.03 12.80
CA TYR A 121 -14.20 19.47 12.72
C TYR A 121 -13.41 20.35 13.71
N SER A 122 -12.72 19.76 14.70
CA SER A 122 -12.12 20.49 15.83
C SER A 122 -10.76 21.12 15.51
N ILE A 123 -10.21 20.89 14.32
CA ILE A 123 -8.87 21.36 13.92
C ILE A 123 -8.93 21.92 12.48
N THR A 124 -9.93 22.76 12.23
CA THR A 124 -9.95 23.65 11.06
C THR A 124 -9.57 25.04 11.56
N GLY A 125 -8.73 25.77 10.82
CA GLY A 125 -8.17 27.06 11.27
C GLY A 125 -9.22 27.98 11.93
N GLU A 126 -8.81 28.75 12.93
CA GLU A 126 -9.71 29.67 13.61
C GLU A 126 -10.03 30.88 12.73
N SER A 127 -9.07 31.29 11.90
CA SER A 127 -9.21 32.43 11.00
C SER A 127 -10.07 32.11 9.76
N VAL A 128 -10.65 33.14 9.15
CA VAL A 128 -11.42 33.00 7.89
C VAL A 128 -10.55 32.43 6.77
N LEU A 129 -9.29 32.85 6.69
CA LEU A 129 -8.35 32.38 5.66
C LEU A 129 -7.94 30.92 5.89
N GLY A 130 -7.69 30.50 7.15
CA GLY A 130 -7.37 29.12 7.48
C GLY A 130 -8.56 28.17 7.29
N LYS A 131 -9.79 28.64 7.48
CA LYS A 131 -10.99 27.88 7.12
C LYS A 131 -11.10 27.64 5.62
N ILE A 132 -10.83 28.66 4.81
CA ILE A 132 -10.83 28.54 3.35
C ILE A 132 -9.74 27.57 2.89
N ASP A 133 -8.53 27.69 3.45
CA ASP A 133 -7.42 26.76 3.18
C ASP A 133 -7.79 25.32 3.53
N SER A 134 -8.37 25.11 4.72
CA SER A 134 -8.85 23.81 5.17
C SER A 134 -9.90 23.21 4.22
N ILE A 135 -10.85 24.02 3.73
CA ILE A 135 -11.86 23.56 2.76
C ILE A 135 -11.20 23.14 1.44
N ILE A 136 -10.30 23.95 0.90
CA ILE A 136 -9.58 23.64 -0.35
C ILE A 136 -8.76 22.35 -0.18
N LEU A 137 -8.12 22.19 0.96
CA LEU A 137 -7.31 21.02 1.28
C LEU A 137 -8.15 19.74 1.36
N VAL A 138 -9.30 19.78 2.05
CA VAL A 138 -10.26 18.66 2.16
C VAL A 138 -10.73 18.24 0.76
N TRP A 139 -11.19 19.18 -0.06
CA TRP A 139 -11.66 18.89 -1.42
C TRP A 139 -10.57 18.34 -2.33
N SER A 140 -9.36 18.89 -2.22
CA SER A 140 -8.19 18.38 -2.94
C SER A 140 -7.85 16.95 -2.53
N GLY A 141 -7.91 16.65 -1.22
CA GLY A 141 -7.76 15.30 -0.68
C GLY A 141 -8.80 14.32 -1.24
N TYR A 142 -10.08 14.71 -1.26
CA TYR A 142 -11.14 13.88 -1.83
C TYR A 142 -10.96 13.61 -3.32
N ILE A 143 -10.67 14.65 -4.12
CA ILE A 143 -10.49 14.51 -5.56
C ILE A 143 -9.30 13.60 -5.87
N ILE A 144 -8.16 13.81 -5.21
CA ILE A 144 -6.95 13.03 -5.45
C ILE A 144 -7.12 11.60 -4.95
N SER A 145 -7.69 11.40 -3.76
CA SER A 145 -7.98 10.06 -3.21
C SER A 145 -8.97 9.28 -4.09
N GLY A 146 -10.02 9.94 -4.56
CA GLY A 146 -10.99 9.37 -5.49
C GLY A 146 -10.36 8.97 -6.81
N ALA A 147 -9.58 9.86 -7.43
CA ALA A 147 -8.88 9.58 -8.68
C ALA A 147 -7.85 8.44 -8.54
N ALA A 148 -7.08 8.42 -7.44
CA ALA A 148 -6.13 7.35 -7.15
C ALA A 148 -6.83 6.00 -6.94
N THR A 149 -7.92 5.98 -6.18
CA THR A 149 -8.72 4.77 -5.90
C THR A 149 -9.40 4.24 -7.15
N ALA A 150 -9.96 5.12 -8.00
CA ALA A 150 -10.55 4.76 -9.28
C ALA A 150 -9.50 4.18 -10.23
N THR A 151 -8.32 4.81 -10.32
CA THR A 151 -7.21 4.32 -11.14
C THR A 151 -6.72 2.95 -10.67
N LEU A 152 -6.57 2.76 -9.35
CA LEU A 152 -6.16 1.48 -8.77
C LEU A 152 -7.22 0.40 -9.02
N SER A 153 -8.49 0.71 -8.80
CA SER A 153 -9.61 -0.20 -9.04
C SER A 153 -9.69 -0.62 -10.51
N ALA A 154 -9.60 0.34 -11.43
CA ALA A 154 -9.58 0.07 -12.86
C ALA A 154 -8.38 -0.83 -13.24
N ALA A 155 -7.20 -0.54 -12.71
CA ALA A 155 -6.00 -1.36 -12.96
C ALA A 155 -6.17 -2.82 -12.45
N ILE A 156 -6.80 -3.01 -11.29
CA ILE A 156 -7.10 -4.34 -10.74
C ILE A 156 -8.08 -5.09 -11.64
N VAL A 157 -9.18 -4.43 -12.04
CA VAL A 157 -10.22 -5.02 -12.90
C VAL A 157 -9.64 -5.40 -14.26
N ILE A 158 -8.91 -4.49 -14.92
CA ILE A 158 -8.26 -4.74 -16.21
C ILE A 158 -7.28 -5.92 -16.09
N ARG A 159 -6.47 -5.97 -15.02
CA ARG A 159 -5.54 -7.09 -14.80
C ARG A 159 -6.28 -8.42 -14.62
N HIS A 160 -7.41 -8.43 -13.91
CA HIS A 160 -8.20 -9.63 -13.72
C HIS A 160 -8.82 -10.12 -15.05
N PHE A 161 -9.42 -9.22 -15.84
CA PHE A 161 -10.00 -9.57 -17.12
C PHE A 161 -8.97 -9.97 -18.17
N ASN A 162 -7.83 -9.29 -18.26
CA ASN A 162 -6.76 -9.67 -19.19
C ASN A 162 -6.20 -11.06 -18.88
N ARG A 163 -6.10 -11.44 -17.61
CA ARG A 163 -5.69 -12.80 -17.22
C ARG A 163 -6.74 -13.84 -17.61
N LYS A 164 -8.01 -13.50 -17.53
CA LYS A 164 -9.13 -14.38 -17.90
C LYS A 164 -9.25 -14.54 -19.43
N LEU A 165 -9.09 -13.45 -20.18
CA LEU A 165 -9.04 -13.46 -21.65
C LEU A 165 -7.88 -14.30 -22.16
N LYS A 166 -6.67 -14.10 -21.63
CA LYS A 166 -5.52 -14.91 -21.99
C LYS A 166 -5.74 -16.41 -21.73
N SER A 167 -6.40 -16.76 -20.62
CA SER A 167 -6.79 -18.15 -20.34
C SER A 167 -7.83 -18.70 -21.32
N TYR A 168 -8.69 -17.87 -21.90
CA TYR A 168 -9.63 -18.30 -22.93
C TYR A 168 -8.94 -18.46 -24.28
N ASP A 169 -8.06 -17.55 -24.66
CA ASP A 169 -7.25 -17.66 -25.88
C ASP A 169 -6.41 -18.96 -25.87
N GLU A 170 -5.73 -19.26 -24.75
CA GLU A 170 -4.97 -20.51 -24.58
C GLU A 170 -5.87 -21.77 -24.68
N LYS A 171 -7.14 -21.68 -24.25
CA LYS A 171 -8.10 -22.79 -24.38
C LYS A 171 -8.63 -22.94 -25.80
N PHE A 172 -8.86 -21.84 -26.50
CA PHE A 172 -9.27 -21.85 -27.90
C PHE A 172 -8.17 -22.40 -28.80
N GLU A 173 -6.92 -22.00 -28.57
CA GLU A 173 -5.76 -22.51 -29.31
C GLU A 173 -5.57 -24.02 -29.11
N ASN A 174 -5.72 -24.51 -27.86
CA ASN A 174 -5.71 -25.95 -27.58
C ASN A 174 -6.85 -26.71 -28.28
N LEU A 175 -8.07 -26.16 -28.28
CA LEU A 175 -9.21 -26.74 -28.98
C LEU A 175 -8.99 -26.80 -30.50
N GLU A 176 -8.44 -25.74 -31.09
CA GLU A 176 -8.13 -25.69 -32.52
C GLU A 176 -7.07 -26.73 -32.90
N ASN A 177 -6.03 -26.88 -32.07
CA ASN A 177 -5.00 -27.90 -32.27
C ASN A 177 -5.54 -29.32 -32.15
N MET A 178 -6.46 -29.58 -31.20
CA MET A 178 -7.14 -30.88 -31.09
C MET A 178 -8.02 -31.18 -32.31
N ILE A 179 -8.75 -30.18 -32.83
CA ILE A 179 -9.60 -30.34 -34.02
C ILE A 179 -8.76 -30.58 -35.27
N LYS A 180 -7.62 -29.89 -35.43
CA LYS A 180 -6.68 -30.14 -36.53
C LYS A 180 -6.09 -31.55 -36.45
N GLY A 181 -5.64 -31.98 -35.26
CA GLY A 181 -5.14 -33.35 -35.06
C GLY A 181 -6.16 -34.44 -35.38
N LEU A 182 -7.45 -34.21 -35.11
CA LEU A 182 -8.54 -35.13 -35.47
C LEU A 182 -8.90 -35.14 -36.97
N LYS A 183 -8.41 -34.18 -37.74
CA LYS A 183 -8.70 -34.04 -39.18
C LYS A 183 -7.60 -34.63 -40.07
N ASP A 184 -6.43 -34.88 -39.49
CA ASP A 184 -5.24 -35.41 -40.15
C ASP A 184 -5.07 -36.94 -39.94
N ASP A 185 -6.00 -37.57 -39.19
CA ASP A 185 -6.21 -39.03 -39.05
C ASP A 185 -7.42 -39.49 -39.90
#